data_AF-R0HSH4-F1
#
_entry.id   AF-R0HSH4-F1
#
_cell.length_a   1.000
_cell.length_b   1.000
_cell.length_c   1.000
_cell.angle_alpha   90.00
_cell.angle_beta   90.00
_cell.angle_gamma   90.00
#
_symmetry.space_group_name_H-M   'P 1'
#
loop_
_entity.id
_entity.type
_entity.pdbx_description
1 polymer ?
#
loop_
_entity_poly.entity_id
_entity_poly.type
_entity_poly.pdbx_seq_one_letter_code
_entity_poly.pdbx_strand_id
1 'polypeptide(L)'
;MDVAHGYLLNKLSLLFSDNLPNALQYTRDACKRVSREAFQEALNLVGQSTTSPRDQFEIVPLIPINIRNFYFSFTNSSLFMLLTLRRGNLVPNAWQFLVEFLYDFVLNLVKDQIGGLSG
;
A
#
# COMPACT_ATOMS: atom_id res chain seq x y z
N MET A 1 -30.46 21.48 31.92
CA MET A 1 -29.36 22.38 31.48
C MET A 1 -28.31 21.49 30.85
N ASP A 2 -28.36 21.41 29.53
CA ASP A 2 -27.80 20.33 28.73
C ASP A 2 -26.27 20.30 28.67
N VAL A 3 -25.72 19.09 28.70
CA VAL A 3 -24.30 18.78 28.48
C VAL A 3 -23.79 19.39 27.16
N ALA A 4 -24.65 19.50 26.15
CA ALA A 4 -24.35 20.15 24.88
C ALA A 4 -24.06 21.66 25.02
N HIS A 5 -24.81 22.36 25.87
CA HIS A 5 -24.57 23.78 26.11
C HIS A 5 -23.23 24.00 26.85
N GLY A 6 -22.88 23.16 27.81
CA GLY A 6 -21.56 23.24 28.48
C GLY A 6 -20.38 22.99 27.53
N TYR A 7 -20.53 22.03 26.61
CA TYR A 7 -19.50 21.68 25.63
C TYR A 7 -19.24 22.80 24.61
N LEU A 8 -20.31 23.44 24.10
CA LEU A 8 -20.21 24.54 23.14
C LEU A 8 -19.56 25.78 23.75
N LEU A 9 -19.85 26.06 25.03
CA LEU A 9 -19.31 27.19 25.76
C LEU A 9 -17.81 26.99 26.07
N ASN A 10 -17.38 25.76 26.36
CA ASN A 10 -15.97 25.41 26.52
C ASN A 10 -15.19 25.44 25.18
N LYS A 11 -15.85 25.06 24.08
CA LYS A 11 -15.28 25.12 22.72
C LYS A 11 -15.04 26.55 22.27
N LEU A 12 -15.97 27.46 22.60
CA LEU A 12 -15.84 28.89 22.33
C LEU A 12 -14.77 29.54 23.23
N SER A 13 -14.71 29.21 24.52
CA SER A 13 -13.68 29.75 25.42
C SER A 13 -12.26 29.35 25.02
N LEU A 14 -12.06 28.17 24.44
CA LEU A 14 -10.77 27.73 23.91
C LEU A 14 -10.38 28.41 22.59
N LEU A 15 -11.35 28.82 21.76
CA LEU A 15 -11.09 29.58 20.53
C LEU A 15 -10.70 31.05 20.81
N PHE A 16 -11.22 31.63 21.89
CA PHE A 16 -10.88 32.98 22.34
C PHE A 16 -9.78 33.01 23.40
N SER A 17 -9.10 31.88 23.65
CA SER A 17 -7.99 31.81 24.60
C SER A 17 -6.71 32.33 23.95
N ASP A 18 -6.04 33.30 24.58
CA ASP A 18 -4.74 33.87 24.15
C ASP A 18 -3.58 32.85 24.19
N ASN A 19 -3.85 31.61 24.60
CA ASN A 19 -2.91 30.51 24.59
C ASN A 19 -2.81 29.91 23.17
N LEU A 20 -2.02 30.59 22.34
CA LEU A 20 -1.75 30.27 20.93
C LEU A 20 -1.53 28.76 20.65
N PRO A 21 -0.73 28.00 21.43
CA PRO A 21 -0.52 26.58 21.12
C PRO A 21 -1.77 25.71 21.33
N ASN A 22 -2.65 26.03 22.27
CA ASN A 22 -3.88 25.26 22.50
C ASN A 22 -4.93 25.51 21.40
N ALA A 23 -5.06 26.75 20.93
CA ALA A 23 -5.95 27.10 19.82
C ALA A 23 -5.49 26.47 18.50
N LEU A 24 -4.18 26.42 18.25
CA LEU A 24 -3.60 25.74 17.09
C LEU A 24 -3.77 24.22 17.14
N GLN A 25 -3.62 23.61 18.33
CA GLN A 25 -3.85 22.18 18.49
C GLN A 25 -5.33 21.84 18.26
N TYR A 26 -6.23 22.66 18.79
CA TYR A 26 -7.66 22.50 18.61
C TYR A 26 -8.11 22.68 17.14
N THR A 27 -7.60 23.69 16.44
CA THR A 27 -7.89 23.88 15.01
C THR A 27 -7.28 22.77 14.14
N ARG A 28 -6.09 22.28 14.48
CA ARG A 28 -5.47 21.10 13.85
C ARG A 28 -6.35 19.86 14.04
N ASP A 29 -6.87 19.64 15.23
CA ASP A 29 -7.73 18.49 15.56
C ASP A 29 -9.11 18.60 14.88
N ALA A 30 -9.67 19.80 14.80
CA ALA A 30 -10.90 20.07 14.04
C ALA A 30 -10.71 19.83 12.53
N CYS A 31 -9.61 20.33 11.97
CA CYS A 31 -9.23 20.12 10.56
C CYS A 31 -9.05 18.62 10.25
N LYS A 32 -8.39 17.87 11.15
CA LYS A 32 -8.21 16.42 11.02
C LYS A 32 -9.54 15.64 11.05
N ARG A 33 -10.52 16.11 11.82
CA ARG A 33 -11.88 15.50 11.88
C ARG A 33 -12.69 15.79 10.61
N VAL A 34 -12.74 17.06 10.18
CA VAL A 34 -13.43 17.47 8.93
C VAL A 34 -12.84 16.73 7.72
N SER A 35 -11.51 16.61 7.66
CA SER A 35 -10.84 15.88 6.59
C SER A 35 -11.19 14.38 6.60
N ARG A 36 -11.34 13.74 7.77
CA ARG A 36 -11.77 12.35 7.85
C ARG A 36 -13.21 12.15 7.39
N GLU A 37 -14.12 13.05 7.74
CA GLU A 37 -15.53 12.97 7.32
C GLU A 37 -15.66 13.13 5.80
N ALA A 38 -15.03 14.16 5.22
CA ALA A 38 -15.03 14.38 3.77
C ALA A 38 -14.33 13.24 2.99
N PHE A 39 -13.26 12.66 3.54
CA PHE A 39 -12.59 11.52 2.93
C PHE A 39 -13.47 10.26 2.97
N GLN A 40 -14.17 10.02 4.07
CA GLN A 40 -15.06 8.87 4.19
C GLN A 40 -16.27 9.00 3.25
N GLU A 41 -16.79 10.21 3.05
CA GLU A 41 -17.85 10.50 2.08
C GLU A 41 -17.38 10.27 0.64
N ALA A 42 -16.17 10.73 0.30
CA ALA A 42 -15.55 10.46 -1.00
C ALA A 42 -15.33 8.95 -1.23
N LEU A 43 -14.90 8.20 -0.22
CA LEU A 43 -14.72 6.75 -0.31
C LEU A 43 -16.05 6.01 -0.54
N ASN A 44 -17.11 6.44 0.15
CA ASN A 44 -18.45 5.88 -0.02
C ASN A 44 -19.00 6.15 -1.44
N LEU A 45 -18.69 7.31 -2.04
CA LEU A 45 -19.06 7.65 -3.42
C LEU A 45 -18.28 6.86 -4.47
N VAL A 46 -17.01 6.53 -4.19
CA VAL A 46 -16.15 5.71 -5.08
C VAL A 46 -16.45 4.21 -4.93
N GLY A 47 -17.34 3.82 -4.01
CA GLY A 47 -17.65 2.41 -3.74
C GLY A 47 -16.47 1.64 -3.16
N GLN A 48 -15.44 2.34 -2.68
CA GLN A 48 -14.33 1.73 -1.97
C GLN A 48 -14.77 1.52 -0.52
N SER A 49 -15.44 0.38 -0.29
CA SER A 49 -15.27 -0.32 0.98
C SER A 49 -13.77 -0.35 1.21
N THR A 50 -13.29 0.24 2.30
CA THR A 50 -11.88 0.39 2.61
C THR A 50 -11.25 -0.99 2.71
N THR A 51 -10.85 -1.55 1.56
CA THR A 51 -10.12 -2.79 1.47
C THR A 51 -8.87 -2.56 2.26
N SER A 52 -8.70 -3.35 3.31
CA SER A 52 -7.56 -3.21 4.18
C SER A 52 -6.30 -3.38 3.33
N PRO A 53 -5.16 -2.73 3.66
CA PRO A 53 -3.90 -2.97 2.95
C PRO A 53 -3.45 -4.45 2.93
N ARG A 54 -4.16 -5.35 3.63
CA ARG A 54 -3.93 -6.78 3.59
C ARG A 54 -4.70 -7.47 2.45
N ASP A 55 -5.86 -6.96 2.06
CA ASP A 55 -6.75 -7.60 1.09
C ASP A 55 -6.10 -7.70 -0.30
N GLN A 56 -5.17 -6.78 -0.63
CA GLN A 56 -4.34 -6.85 -1.83
C GLN A 56 -3.43 -8.11 -1.91
N PHE A 57 -3.24 -8.82 -0.80
CA PHE A 57 -2.42 -10.04 -0.71
C PHE A 57 -3.27 -11.31 -0.53
N GLU A 58 -4.58 -11.23 -0.73
CA GLU A 58 -5.44 -12.40 -0.61
C GLU A 58 -5.16 -13.44 -1.71
N ILE A 59 -5.02 -14.70 -1.29
CA ILE A 59 -4.84 -15.83 -2.20
C ILE A 59 -6.22 -16.35 -2.59
N VAL A 60 -6.68 -15.93 -3.76
CA VAL A 60 -7.95 -16.40 -4.32
C VAL A 60 -7.72 -17.62 -5.21
N PRO A 61 -8.46 -18.74 -4.99
CA PRO A 61 -8.47 -19.87 -5.92
C PRO A 61 -9.25 -19.51 -7.18
N LEU A 62 -8.56 -19.48 -8.32
CA LEU A 62 -9.15 -19.24 -9.64
C LEU A 62 -9.79 -20.51 -10.21
N ILE A 63 -9.12 -21.66 -10.06
CA ILE A 63 -9.64 -22.97 -10.47
C ILE A 63 -9.45 -23.93 -9.29
N PRO A 64 -10.50 -24.23 -8.51
CA PRO A 64 -10.39 -25.15 -7.39
C PRO A 64 -10.27 -26.59 -7.89
N ILE A 65 -9.15 -27.25 -7.60
CA ILE A 65 -8.89 -28.64 -7.99
C ILE A 65 -8.68 -29.43 -6.71
N ASN A 66 -9.67 -30.25 -6.36
CA ASN A 66 -9.63 -31.07 -5.15
C ASN A 66 -9.56 -32.54 -5.55
N ILE A 67 -8.42 -33.19 -5.30
CA ILE A 67 -8.19 -34.60 -5.62
C ILE A 67 -8.22 -35.38 -4.31
N ARG A 68 -9.38 -35.99 -4.01
CA ARG A 68 -9.68 -36.76 -2.79
C ARG A 68 -9.41 -35.97 -1.49
N ASN A 69 -8.17 -35.92 -1.03
CA ASN A 69 -7.74 -35.19 0.18
C ASN A 69 -6.69 -34.09 -0.09
N PHE A 70 -6.32 -33.86 -1.36
CA PHE A 70 -5.34 -32.87 -1.75
C PHE A 70 -6.01 -31.66 -2.41
N TYR A 71 -5.65 -30.47 -1.93
CA TYR A 71 -6.10 -29.18 -2.44
C TYR A 71 -5.04 -28.65 -3.42
N PHE A 72 -5.25 -28.87 -4.72
CA PHE A 72 -4.37 -28.46 -5.82
C PHE A 72 -4.98 -27.30 -6.64
N SER A 73 -5.65 -26.36 -5.96
CA SER A 73 -6.28 -25.21 -6.62
C SER A 73 -5.26 -24.35 -7.37
N PHE A 74 -5.59 -23.96 -8.60
CA PHE A 74 -4.88 -22.92 -9.33
C PHE A 74 -5.28 -21.57 -8.73
N THR A 75 -4.33 -20.87 -8.11
CA THR A 75 -4.53 -19.58 -7.43
C THR A 75 -3.87 -18.42 -8.19
N ASN A 76 -4.17 -17.19 -7.79
CA ASN A 76 -3.50 -15.98 -8.29
C ASN A 76 -1.97 -16.13 -8.30
N SER A 77 -1.37 -16.66 -7.22
CA SER A 77 0.07 -16.88 -7.13
C SER A 77 0.60 -17.84 -8.20
N SER A 78 -0.12 -18.92 -8.50
CA SER A 78 0.28 -19.87 -9.55
C SER A 78 0.17 -19.28 -10.97
N LEU A 79 -0.77 -18.37 -11.20
CA LEU A 79 -0.87 -17.61 -12.46
C LEU A 79 0.35 -16.71 -12.65
N PHE A 80 0.73 -15.94 -11.62
CA PHE A 80 1.92 -15.08 -11.69
C PHE A 80 3.21 -15.88 -11.88
N MET A 81 3.32 -17.05 -11.23
CA MET A 81 4.44 -17.97 -11.46
C MET A 81 4.53 -18.43 -12.92
N LEU A 82 3.40 -18.70 -13.59
CA LEU A 82 3.43 -19.08 -15.00
C LEU A 82 3.82 -17.90 -15.91
N LEU A 83 3.37 -16.69 -15.58
CA LEU A 83 3.73 -15.47 -16.31
C LEU A 83 5.22 -15.15 -16.22
N THR A 84 5.85 -15.41 -15.07
CA THR A 84 7.31 -15.21 -14.92
C THR A 84 8.12 -16.26 -15.67
N LEU A 85 7.56 -17.46 -15.91
CA LEU A 85 8.23 -18.55 -16.62
C LEU A 85 8.18 -18.45 -18.16
N ARG A 86 7.56 -17.40 -18.75
CA ARG A 86 7.48 -17.30 -20.22
C ARG A 86 8.87 -17.24 -20.86
N ARG A 87 9.13 -18.18 -21.77
CA ARG A 87 10.44 -18.42 -22.42
C ARG A 87 10.88 -17.23 -23.27
N GLY A 88 12.18 -16.94 -23.21
CA GLY A 88 12.85 -15.94 -24.05
C GLY A 88 12.88 -16.32 -25.53
N ASN A 89 12.82 -15.31 -26.39
CA ASN A 89 12.94 -15.44 -27.84
C ASN A 89 14.42 -15.25 -28.26
N LEU A 90 14.84 -15.85 -29.38
CA LEU A 90 16.21 -15.69 -29.92
C LEU A 90 16.53 -14.28 -30.44
N VAL A 91 15.50 -13.47 -30.71
CA VAL A 91 15.66 -12.05 -31.05
C VAL A 91 15.40 -11.24 -29.79
N PRO A 92 16.36 -10.38 -29.36
CA PRO A 92 16.25 -9.67 -28.10
C PRO A 92 15.04 -8.73 -28.10
N ASN A 93 14.15 -8.95 -27.14
CA ASN A 93 13.02 -8.07 -26.84
C ASN A 93 13.44 -7.03 -25.77
N ALA A 94 12.70 -5.93 -25.64
CA ALA A 94 12.95 -4.89 -24.63
C ALA A 94 13.05 -5.44 -23.20
N TRP A 95 12.28 -6.48 -22.87
CA TRP A 95 12.37 -7.17 -21.57
C TRP A 95 13.65 -7.99 -21.39
N GLN A 96 14.20 -8.56 -22.47
CA GLN A 96 15.49 -9.26 -22.41
C GLN A 96 16.63 -8.26 -22.19
N PHE A 97 16.59 -7.10 -22.86
CA PHE A 97 17.55 -6.03 -22.61
C PHE A 97 17.54 -5.57 -21.13
N LEU A 98 16.36 -5.44 -20.52
CA LEU A 98 16.26 -5.08 -19.10
C LEU A 98 16.88 -6.14 -18.19
N VAL A 99 16.68 -7.44 -18.50
CA VAL A 99 17.27 -8.54 -17.74
C VAL A 99 18.79 -8.57 -17.89
N GLU A 100 19.31 -8.41 -19.12
CA GLU A 100 20.75 -8.32 -19.39
C GLU A 100 21.38 -7.10 -18.69
N PHE A 101 20.70 -5.94 -18.74
CA PHE A 101 21.11 -4.74 -18.02
C PHE A 101 21.15 -4.92 -16.50
N LEU A 102 20.12 -5.55 -15.91
CA LEU A 102 20.08 -5.82 -14.46
C LEU A 102 21.15 -6.83 -14.05
N TYR A 103 21.42 -7.84 -14.88
CA TYR A 103 22.48 -8.80 -14.65
C TYR A 103 23.85 -8.11 -14.64
N ASP A 104 24.15 -7.31 -15.66
CA ASP A 104 25.41 -6.57 -15.72
C ASP A 104 25.51 -5.54 -14.60
N PHE A 105 24.41 -4.87 -14.23
CA PHE A 105 24.38 -3.94 -13.10
C PHE A 105 24.72 -4.64 -11.78
N VAL A 106 24.08 -5.76 -11.46
CA VAL A 106 24.37 -6.54 -10.24
C VAL A 106 25.80 -7.09 -10.29
N LEU A 107 26.23 -7.63 -11.42
CA LEU A 107 27.57 -8.19 -11.59
C LEU A 107 28.65 -7.13 -11.38
N ASN A 108 28.47 -5.93 -11.94
CA ASN A 108 29.41 -4.83 -11.78
C ASN A 108 29.37 -4.28 -10.35
N LEU A 109 28.20 -4.15 -9.73
CA LEU A 109 28.11 -3.78 -8.30
C LEU A 109 28.84 -4.78 -7.40
N VAL A 110 28.67 -6.09 -7.65
CA VAL A 110 29.33 -7.15 -6.89
C VAL A 110 30.84 -7.13 -7.11
N LYS A 111 31.30 -6.96 -8.36
CA LYS A 111 32.73 -6.84 -8.70
C LYS A 111 33.37 -5.62 -8.02
N ASP A 112 32.69 -4.48 -8.04
CA ASP A 112 33.20 -3.21 -7.51
C ASP A 112 33.16 -3.16 -5.97
N GLN A 113 32.18 -3.81 -5.33
CA GLN A 113 32.02 -3.81 -3.87
C GLN A 113 32.79 -4.94 -3.17
N ILE A 114 32.84 -6.13 -3.77
CA ILE A 114 33.55 -7.28 -3.16
C ILE A 114 35.02 -7.27 -3.56
N GLY A 115 35.38 -6.53 -4.62
CA GLY A 115 36.75 -6.27 -5.01
C GLY A 115 37.43 -7.52 -5.58
N GLY A 116 38.23 -7.32 -6.63
CA GLY A 116 39.16 -8.35 -7.05
C GLY A 116 39.96 -8.81 -5.84
N LEU A 117 40.07 -10.13 -5.67
CA LEU A 117 41.24 -10.72 -5.03
C LEU A 117 42.45 -10.11 -5.75
N SER A 118 43.03 -9.07 -5.16
CA SER A 118 44.40 -8.69 -5.41
C SER A 118 45.25 -9.83 -4.86
N GLY A 119 45.50 -10.80 -5.72
CA GLY A 119 46.51 -11.84 -5.59
C GLY A 119 47.26 -11.92 -6.90
#